data_AF-A0A105VD94-F1
#
_entry.id   AF-A0A105VD94-F1
#
_cell.length_a   1.000
_cell.length_b   1.000
_cell.length_c   1.000
_cell.angle_alpha   90.00
_cell.angle_beta   90.00
_cell.angle_gamma   90.00
#
_symmetry.space_group_name_H-M   'P 1'
#
loop_
_entity.id
_entity.type
_entity.pdbx_description
1 polymer ?
#
loop_
_entity_poly.entity_id
_entity_poly.type
_entity_poly.pdbx_seq_one_letter_code
_entity_poly.pdbx_strand_id
1 'polypeptide(L)' 'MKDLCKRHNISEQTFYRWRNKFGGMNVADARRLKELESENDRLKRLIAEQMLVIDGLKEFSRKK' A
#
# COMPACT_ATOMS: atom_id res chain seq x y z
N MET A 1 24.14 -0.38 15.72
CA MET A 1 23.20 -0.31 14.57
C MET A 1 23.73 -1.07 13.35
N LYS A 2 24.96 -0.79 12.93
CA LYS A 2 25.67 -1.49 11.84
C LYS A 2 25.61 -3.03 11.92
N ASP A 3 25.83 -3.61 13.11
CA ASP A 3 25.79 -5.07 13.27
C ASP A 3 24.39 -5.67 13.18
N LEU A 4 23.37 -4.94 13.64
CA LEU A 4 21.97 -5.34 13.51
C LEU A 4 21.55 -5.34 12.04
N CYS A 5 21.91 -4.28 11.31
CA CYS A 5 21.70 -4.18 9.88
C CYS A 5 22.37 -5.33 9.10
N LYS A 6 23.62 -5.65 9.42
CA LYS A 6 24.36 -6.78 8.82
C LYS A 6 23.70 -8.13 9.11
N ARG A 7 23.29 -8.38 10.36
CA ARG A 7 22.62 -9.63 10.74
C ARG A 7 21.31 -9.85 9.99
N HIS A 8 20.57 -8.78 9.73
CA HIS A 8 19.28 -8.84 9.02
C HIS A 8 19.39 -8.54 7.52
N ASN A 9 20.61 -8.42 6.98
CA ASN A 9 20.88 -8.11 5.58
C ASN A 9 20.11 -6.87 5.06
N ILE A 10 20.01 -5.83 5.88
CA ILE A 10 19.40 -4.56 5.54
C ILE A 10 20.43 -3.43 5.60
N SER A 11 20.23 -2.37 4.82
CA SER A 11 21.03 -1.15 4.96
C SER A 11 20.61 -0.35 6.20
N GLU A 12 21.54 0.44 6.76
CA GLU A 12 21.21 1.38 7.84
C GLU A 12 20.15 2.40 7.42
N GLN A 13 20.16 2.82 6.15
CA GLN A 13 19.14 3.70 5.59
C GLN A 13 17.75 3.05 5.64
N THR A 14 17.64 1.78 5.25
CA THR A 14 16.38 1.02 5.32
C THR A 14 15.86 0.97 6.75
N PHE A 15 16.73 0.71 7.72
CA PHE A 15 16.35 0.68 9.13
C PHE A 15 15.81 2.03 9.61
N TYR A 16 16.49 3.14 9.33
CA TYR A 16 16.01 4.45 9.75
C TYR A 16 14.70 4.84 9.06
N ARG A 17 14.49 4.47 7.79
CA ARG A 17 13.20 4.67 7.11
C ARG A 17 12.07 3.91 7.82
N TRP A 18 12.30 2.65 8.20
CA TRP A 18 11.32 1.88 8.95
C TRP A 18 11.10 2.43 10.35
N ARG A 19 12.16 2.87 11.04
CA ARG A 19 12.04 3.51 12.36
C ARG A 19 11.25 4.81 12.28
N ASN A 20 11.43 5.61 11.24
CA ASN A 20 10.65 6.84 11.04
C ASN A 20 9.17 6.52 10.71
N LYS A 21 8.91 5.47 9.91
CA LYS A 21 7.53 5.09 9.52
C LYS A 21 6.78 4.37 10.66
N PHE A 22 7.46 3.51 11.42
CA PHE A 22 6.82 2.56 12.34
C PHE A 22 7.33 2.64 13.79
N GLY A 23 8.37 3.42 14.08
CA GLY A 23 9.06 3.38 15.38
C GLY A 23 8.25 3.88 16.58
N GLY A 24 7.12 4.54 16.35
CA GLY A 24 6.14 4.90 17.39
C GLY A 24 4.93 3.96 17.47
N MET A 25 4.87 2.92 16.62
CA MET A 25 3.77 1.96 16.58
C MET A 25 4.12 0.69 17.33
N ASN A 26 3.13 0.06 17.96
CA ASN A 26 3.29 -1.32 18.38
C ASN A 26 3.19 -2.27 17.15
N VAL A 27 3.59 -3.53 17.32
CA VAL A 27 3.62 -4.52 16.23
C VAL A 27 2.23 -4.82 15.68
N ALA A 28 1.20 -4.79 16.53
CA ALA A 28 -0.19 -5.05 16.12
C ALA A 28 -0.72 -3.92 15.23
N ASP A 29 -0.45 -2.67 15.59
CA ASP A 29 -0.81 -1.48 14.82
C ASP A 29 -0.09 -1.47 13.47
N ALA A 30 1.21 -1.79 13.44
CA ALA A 30 1.98 -1.89 12.21
C ALA A 30 1.44 -2.99 11.27
N ARG A 31 1.00 -4.14 11.82
CA ARG A 31 0.37 -5.21 11.05
C ARG A 31 -0.98 -4.76 10.48
N ARG A 32 -1.83 -4.17 11.32
CA ARG A 32 -3.14 -3.65 10.91
C ARG A 32 -3.01 -2.58 9.83
N LEU A 33 -2.03 -1.69 9.96
CA LEU A 33 -1.74 -0.67 8.95
C LEU A 33 -1.43 -1.32 7.59
N LYS A 34 -0.59 -2.36 7.56
CA LYS A 34 -0.24 -3.07 6.32
C LYS A 34 -1.45 -3.76 5.68
N GLU A 35 -2.32 -4.35 6.50
CA GLU A 35 -3.57 -4.97 6.02
C GLU A 35 -4.52 -3.93 5.42
N LEU A 36 -4.68 -2.78 6.08
CA LEU A 36 -5.48 -1.67 5.57
C LEU A 36 -4.90 -1.05 4.30
N GLU A 37 -3.57 -0.87 4.22
CA GLU A 37 -2.88 -0.41 3.00
C GLU A 37 -3.17 -1.37 1.83
N SER A 38 -3.05 -2.68 2.06
CA SER A 38 -3.32 -3.71 1.04
C SER A 38 -4.78 -3.71 0.57
N GLU A 39 -5.73 -3.63 1.51
CA GLU A 39 -7.15 -3.61 1.17
C GLU A 39 -7.54 -2.32 0.44
N ASN A 40 -7.00 -1.17 0.86
CA ASN A 40 -7.21 0.09 0.17
C ASN A 40 -6.72 0.04 -1.28
N ASP A 41 -5.55 -0.54 -1.53
CA ASP A 41 -5.03 -0.72 -2.90
C ASP A 41 -5.90 -1.66 -3.73
N ARG A 42 -6.44 -2.72 -3.12
CA ARG A 42 -7.41 -3.62 -3.79
C ARG A 42 -8.68 -2.89 -4.16
N LEU A 43 -9.25 -2.11 -3.24
CA LEU A 43 -10.46 -1.33 -3.45
C LEU A 43 -10.27 -0.26 -4.52
N LYS A 44 -9.14 0.46 -4.52
CA LYS A 44 -8.81 1.44 -5.56
C LYS A 44 -8.77 0.82 -6.95
N ARG A 45 -8.14 -0.37 -7.09
CA ARG A 45 -8.12 -1.09 -8.37
C ARG A 45 -9.53 -1.47 -8.83
N LEU A 46 -10.33 -2.05 -7.94
CA LEU A 46 -11.70 -2.45 -8.26
C LEU A 46 -12.56 -1.26 -8.71
N ILE A 47 -12.45 -0.12 -8.01
CA ILE A 47 -13.17 1.11 -8.38
C ILE A 47 -12.71 1.63 -9.73
N ALA A 48 -11.40 1.64 -10.01
CA ALA A 48 -10.89 2.08 -11.30
C ALA A 48 -11.40 1.19 -12.44
N GLU A 49 -11.39 -0.13 -12.26
CA GLU A 49 -11.93 -1.09 -13.23
C GLU A 49 -13.43 -0.85 -13.47
N GLN A 50 -14.22 -0.65 -12.41
CA GLN A 50 -15.64 -0.34 -12.53
C GLN A 50 -15.90 0.99 -13.24
N MET A 51 -15.10 2.02 -12.96
CA MET A 51 -15.20 3.31 -13.63
C MET A 51 -14.97 3.18 -15.13
N LEU A 52 -13.95 2.42 -15.56
CA LEU A 52 -13.70 2.17 -16.98
C LEU A 52 -14.88 1.47 -17.67
N VAL A 53 -15.50 0.49 -17.01
CA VAL A 53 -16.70 -0.20 -17.54
C VAL A 53 -17.87 0.79 -17.67
N ILE A 54 -18.12 1.59 -16.64
CA ILE A 54 -19.19 2.60 -16.64
C ILE A 54 -18.99 3.62 -17.77
N ASP A 55 -17.76 4.09 -17.97
CA ASP A 55 -17.45 5.07 -19.01
C ASP A 55 -17.66 4.47 -20.40
N GLY A 56 -17.23 3.22 -20.63
CA GLY A 56 -17.51 2.51 -21.89
C GLY A 56 -19.00 2.33 -22.16
N LEU A 57 -19.79 1.99 -21.14
CA LEU A 57 -21.25 1.86 -21.27
C LEU A 57 -21.93 3.20 -21.59
N LYS A 58 -21.48 4.29 -20.95
CA LYS A 58 -21.98 5.64 -21.24
C LYS A 58 -21.64 6.07 -22.67
N GLU A 59 -20.45 5.77 -23.16
CA GLU A 59 -20.08 6.04 -24.55
C GLU A 59 -20.94 5.26 -25.54
N PHE A 60 -21.19 3.97 -25.29
CA PHE A 60 -22.08 3.18 -26.13
C PHE A 60 -23.50 3.75 -26.16
N SER A 61 -24.05 4.12 -25.00
CA SER A 61 -25.39 4.71 -24.90
C SER A 61 -25.50 6.07 -25.59
N ARG A 62 -24.41 6.83 -25.71
CA ARG A 62 -24.40 8.13 -26.42
C ARG A 62 -24.34 7.98 -27.95
N LYS A 63 -23.86 6.85 -28.45
CA LYS A 63 -23.71 6.58 -29.89
C LYS A 63 -24.95 5.90 -30.51
N LYS A 64 -25.96 5.59 -29.70
CA LYS A 64 -27.24 5.02 -30.12
C LYS A 64 -28.30 6.11 -30.12
#